data_AF-A0A8H8CCG4-F1
#
_entry.id   AF-A0A8H8CCG4-F1
#
_cell.length_a   1.000
_cell.length_b   1.000
_cell.length_c   1.000
_cell.angle_alpha   90.00
_cell.angle_beta   90.00
_cell.angle_gamma   90.00
#
_symmetry.space_group_name_H-M   'P 1'
#
loop_
_entity.id
_entity.type
_entity.pdbx_description
1 polymer ?
#
loop_
_entity_poly.entity_id
_entity_poly.type
_entity_poly.pdbx_seq_one_letter_code
_entity_poly.pdbx_strand_id
1 'polypeptide(L)'
;MLVKRILKDSLRGLAALHDQNIVHTDVKANNILVDWENGPHGIAIQEVQLADIEDATYVDPKSDIVGMQIGNLMWRSPEAHTQGGVNKPSDVFSFGIVCIYAVTKQVIFAVEREDLGEGEEPLAVVLERQISYFADEEGLNGLLSHLGDSPWCQVLETLRDGFNKTNPRKPIAL
;
A
#
# COMPACT_ATOMS: atom_id res chain seq x y z
N MET A 1 10.29 2.36 20.93
CA MET A 1 11.65 2.91 20.70
C MET A 1 12.40 2.23 19.55
N LEU A 2 12.21 0.92 19.28
CA LEU A 2 12.79 0.24 18.09
C LEU A 2 11.96 0.44 16.81
N VAL A 3 10.65 0.18 16.86
CA VAL A 3 9.74 0.32 15.70
C VAL A 3 9.83 1.71 15.07
N LYS A 4 9.83 2.76 15.90
CA LYS A 4 10.00 4.15 15.44
C LYS A 4 11.34 4.34 14.69
N ARG A 5 12.42 3.70 15.14
CA ARG A 5 13.73 3.81 14.48
C ARG A 5 13.70 3.13 13.12
N ILE A 6 13.15 1.91 13.05
CA ILE A 6 13.00 1.16 11.80
C ILE A 6 12.19 1.97 10.78
N LEU A 7 10.97 2.37 11.13
CA LEU A 7 10.11 3.14 10.23
C LEU A 7 10.77 4.45 9.77
N LYS A 8 11.46 5.16 10.68
CA LYS A 8 12.14 6.41 10.33
C LYS A 8 13.26 6.20 9.30
N ASP A 9 14.07 5.17 9.49
CA ASP A 9 15.20 4.90 8.61
C ASP A 9 14.74 4.31 7.26
N SER A 10 13.70 3.47 7.25
CA SER A 10 13.02 3.05 6.01
C SER A 10 12.46 4.24 5.22
N LEU A 11 11.79 5.19 5.89
CA LEU A 11 11.26 6.38 5.23
C LEU A 11 12.36 7.29 4.68
N ARG A 12 13.54 7.33 5.31
CA ARG A 12 14.71 8.05 4.78
C ARG A 12 15.22 7.41 3.49
N GLY A 13 15.27 6.08 3.43
CA GLY A 13 15.59 5.35 2.20
C GLY A 13 14.60 5.67 1.08
N LEU A 14 13.29 5.63 1.40
CA LEU A 14 12.25 5.97 0.43
C LEU A 14 12.36 7.43 -0.06
N ALA A 15 12.59 8.38 0.86
CA ALA A 15 12.78 9.79 0.51
C ALA A 15 14.00 10.00 -0.41
N ALA A 16 15.09 9.27 -0.19
CA ALA A 16 16.28 9.35 -1.06
C ALA A 16 16.00 8.89 -2.50
N LEU A 17 15.15 7.86 -2.69
CA LEU A 17 14.68 7.46 -4.02
C LEU A 17 13.81 8.57 -4.65
N HIS A 18 12.86 9.09 -3.88
CA HIS A 18 11.94 10.13 -4.32
C HIS A 18 12.65 11.43 -4.72
N ASP A 19 13.74 11.81 -4.04
CA ASP A 19 14.57 12.97 -4.38
C ASP A 19 15.24 12.84 -5.76
N GLN A 20 15.44 11.60 -6.23
CA GLN A 20 15.98 11.30 -7.57
C GLN A 20 14.88 10.99 -8.60
N ASN A 21 13.61 11.23 -8.26
CA ASN A 21 12.44 10.85 -9.05
C ASN A 21 12.36 9.35 -9.35
N ILE A 22 12.84 8.52 -8.42
CA ILE A 22 12.70 7.07 -8.49
C ILE A 22 11.50 6.70 -7.62
N VAL A 23 10.55 5.94 -8.20
CA VAL A 23 9.41 5.34 -7.49
C VAL A 23 9.77 3.88 -7.24
N HIS A 24 9.63 3.40 -6.00
CA HIS A 24 10.00 2.04 -5.62
C HIS A 24 9.00 1.02 -6.14
N THR A 25 7.70 1.35 -6.12
CA THR A 25 6.57 0.54 -6.61
C THR A 25 6.23 -0.73 -5.83
N ASP A 26 7.06 -1.16 -4.88
CA ASP A 26 6.83 -2.36 -4.07
C ASP A 26 7.28 -2.20 -2.61
N VAL A 27 6.90 -1.09 -1.99
CA VAL A 27 7.15 -0.84 -0.57
C VAL A 27 6.30 -1.79 0.28
N LYS A 28 6.95 -2.73 0.96
CA LYS A 28 6.30 -3.70 1.87
C LYS A 28 7.25 -4.06 3.03
N ALA A 29 6.71 -4.62 4.10
CA ALA A 29 7.51 -4.95 5.28
C ALA A 29 8.68 -5.91 4.99
N ASN A 30 8.50 -6.84 4.03
CA ASN A 30 9.54 -7.77 3.60
C ASN A 30 10.77 -7.09 2.97
N ASN A 31 10.58 -5.89 2.43
CA ASN A 31 11.63 -5.14 1.72
C ASN A 31 12.37 -4.17 2.65
N ILE A 32 12.08 -4.22 3.96
CA ILE A 32 12.80 -3.46 4.99
C ILE A 32 13.76 -4.41 5.70
N LEU A 33 15.04 -4.27 5.39
CA LEU A 33 16.10 -5.03 6.01
C LEU A 33 16.57 -4.31 7.27
N VAL A 34 16.80 -5.08 8.33
CA VAL A 34 17.21 -4.56 9.63
C VAL A 34 18.46 -5.32 10.05
N ASP A 35 19.58 -4.62 10.11
CA ASP A 35 20.78 -5.12 10.76
C ASP A 35 20.69 -4.85 12.25
N TRP A 36 20.86 -5.90 13.04
CA TRP A 36 20.69 -5.84 14.48
C TRP A 36 21.60 -6.83 15.21
N GLU A 37 21.92 -6.49 16.44
CA GLU A 37 22.71 -7.32 17.35
C GLU A 37 22.08 -7.39 18.74
N ASN A 38 22.50 -8.39 19.52
CA ASN A 38 22.19 -8.45 20.94
C ASN A 38 23.17 -7.57 21.72
N GLY A 39 22.69 -6.44 22.22
CA GLY A 39 23.45 -5.55 23.08
C GLY A 39 23.17 -5.79 24.58
N PRO A 40 23.88 -5.09 25.48
CA PRO A 40 23.71 -5.20 26.93
C PRO A 40 22.30 -4.87 27.44
N HIS A 41 21.50 -4.17 26.64
CA HIS A 41 20.15 -3.71 26.97
C HIS A 41 19.08 -4.31 26.03
N GLY A 42 19.39 -5.42 25.36
CA GLY A 42 18.51 -6.08 24.40
C GLY A 42 18.88 -5.79 22.94
N ILE A 43 17.91 -5.86 22.04
CA ILE A 43 18.12 -5.67 20.59
C ILE A 43 18.60 -4.23 20.31
N ALA A 44 19.75 -4.11 19.68
CA ALA A 44 20.30 -2.87 19.15
C ALA A 44 20.22 -2.89 17.62
N ILE A 45 19.58 -1.86 17.04
CA ILE A 45 19.50 -1.69 15.58
C ILE A 45 20.76 -0.95 15.12
N GLN A 46 21.54 -1.58 14.25
CA GLN A 46 22.74 -0.99 13.64
C GLN A 46 22.35 -0.19 12.41
N GLU A 47 21.58 -0.81 11.52
CA GLU A 47 21.19 -0.22 10.25
C GLU A 47 19.80 -0.70 9.81
N VAL A 48 19.12 0.13 9.03
CA VAL A 48 17.85 -0.23 8.39
C VAL A 48 17.89 0.30 6.97
N GLN A 49 17.60 -0.58 6.01
CA GLN A 49 17.61 -0.25 4.59
C GLN A 49 16.31 -0.66 3.94
N LEU A 50 15.83 0.17 3.03
CA LEU A 50 14.80 -0.21 2.06
C LEU A 50 15.52 -0.90 0.88
N ALA A 51 15.14 -2.13 0.60
CA ALA A 51 15.78 -3.01 -0.39
C ALA A 51 14.78 -3.40 -1.49
N ASP A 52 15.18 -4.31 -2.38
CA ASP A 52 14.33 -4.84 -3.47
C ASP A 52 13.90 -3.76 -4.49
N ILE A 53 14.92 -3.12 -5.08
CA ILE A 53 14.76 -2.04 -6.05
C ILE A 53 14.69 -2.54 -7.50
N GLU A 54 14.38 -3.82 -7.72
CA GLU A 54 14.37 -4.42 -9.06
C GLU A 54 13.31 -3.78 -9.97
N ASP A 55 12.12 -3.53 -9.43
CA ASP A 55 11.01 -2.87 -10.12
C ASP A 55 11.01 -1.34 -9.94
N ALA A 56 11.96 -0.79 -9.17
CA ALA A 56 12.05 0.64 -8.95
C ALA A 56 12.43 1.34 -10.26
N THR A 57 11.74 2.44 -10.58
CA THR A 57 11.90 3.10 -11.87
C THR A 57 11.94 4.60 -11.75
N TYR A 58 12.68 5.24 -12.66
CA TYR A 58 12.65 6.69 -12.83
C TYR A 58 11.31 7.10 -13.44
N VAL A 59 10.65 8.06 -12.82
CA VAL A 59 9.40 8.65 -13.30
C VAL A 59 9.63 10.15 -13.47
N ASP A 60 9.50 10.65 -14.70
CA ASP A 60 9.60 12.09 -14.95
C ASP A 60 8.54 12.84 -14.11
N PRO A 61 8.85 14.02 -13.53
CA PRO A 61 7.92 14.76 -12.67
C PRO A 61 6.56 15.09 -13.28
N LYS A 62 6.39 15.00 -14.61
CA LYS A 62 5.13 15.25 -15.33
C LYS A 62 4.51 13.97 -15.90
N SER A 63 5.01 12.81 -15.51
CA SER A 63 4.58 11.51 -16.00
C SER A 63 4.20 10.61 -14.84
N ASP A 64 3.42 9.57 -15.16
CA ASP A 64 3.05 8.52 -14.23
C ASP A 64 3.29 7.15 -14.90
N ILE A 65 3.45 6.11 -14.08
CA ILE A 65 3.45 4.74 -14.57
C ILE A 65 1.99 4.30 -14.73
N VAL A 66 1.62 3.78 -15.90
CA VAL A 66 0.22 3.46 -16.25
C VAL A 66 0.08 2.10 -16.92
N GLY A 67 -1.15 1.57 -16.94
CA GLY A 67 -1.51 0.40 -17.74
C GLY A 67 -1.09 -0.96 -17.17
N MET A 68 -0.65 -1.00 -15.91
CA MET A 68 -0.26 -2.23 -15.23
C MET A 68 -0.55 -2.16 -13.73
N GLN A 69 -0.71 -3.34 -13.14
CA GLN A 69 -1.02 -3.55 -11.74
C GLN A 69 0.29 -3.83 -10.96
N ILE A 70 1.01 -2.78 -10.56
CA ILE A 70 2.37 -2.87 -9.99
C ILE A 70 2.35 -3.10 -8.47
N GLY A 71 3.40 -3.76 -7.96
CA GLY A 71 3.67 -3.97 -6.54
C GLY A 71 3.01 -5.23 -5.99
N ASN A 72 3.09 -5.45 -4.68
CA ASN A 72 2.40 -6.56 -4.05
C ASN A 72 0.90 -6.26 -3.83
N LEU A 73 0.03 -7.25 -4.07
CA LEU A 73 -1.43 -7.13 -3.94
C LEU A 73 -1.87 -6.57 -2.57
N MET A 74 -1.21 -6.94 -1.48
CA MET A 74 -1.64 -6.60 -0.12
C MET A 74 -1.08 -5.26 0.38
N TRP A 75 -0.24 -4.59 -0.40
CA TRP A 75 0.49 -3.39 0.02
C TRP A 75 0.26 -2.19 -0.90
N ARG A 76 -0.05 -2.43 -2.18
CA ARG A 76 -0.16 -1.40 -3.19
C ARG A 76 -1.36 -0.46 -2.98
N SER A 77 -1.25 0.73 -3.56
CA SER A 77 -2.27 1.78 -3.49
C SER A 77 -3.50 1.52 -4.37
N PRO A 78 -4.62 2.25 -4.14
CA PRO A 78 -5.83 2.12 -4.95
C PRO A 78 -5.58 2.39 -6.45
N GLU A 79 -4.79 3.40 -6.79
CA GLU A 79 -4.44 3.73 -8.17
C GLU A 79 -3.56 2.63 -8.81
N ALA A 80 -2.69 1.98 -8.05
CA ALA A 80 -1.91 0.83 -8.53
C ALA A 80 -2.77 -0.43 -8.77
N HIS A 81 -3.84 -0.64 -7.99
CA HIS A 81 -4.82 -1.69 -8.28
C HIS A 81 -5.63 -1.42 -9.55
N THR A 82 -5.94 -0.15 -9.79
CA THR A 82 -6.84 0.31 -10.85
C THR A 82 -6.10 0.75 -12.12
N GLN A 83 -4.80 0.43 -12.22
CA GLN A 83 -3.94 0.76 -13.36
C GLN A 83 -3.92 2.26 -13.69
N GLY A 84 -4.26 3.10 -12.71
CA GLY A 84 -4.18 4.55 -12.79
C GLY A 84 -2.74 5.04 -12.79
N GLY A 85 -2.56 6.36 -12.83
CA GLY A 85 -1.22 6.95 -12.74
C GLY A 85 -0.58 6.66 -11.38
N VAL A 86 0.45 5.81 -11.39
CA VAL A 86 1.27 5.45 -10.23
C VAL A 86 2.50 6.35 -10.17
N ASN A 87 2.75 6.92 -8.98
CA ASN A 87 3.90 7.79 -8.73
C ASN A 87 4.30 7.73 -7.24
N LYS A 88 5.15 8.67 -6.78
CA LYS A 88 5.63 8.77 -5.40
C LYS A 88 4.52 8.63 -4.32
N PRO A 89 3.29 9.18 -4.48
CA PRO A 89 2.22 8.97 -3.51
C PRO A 89 1.82 7.49 -3.31
N SER A 90 1.95 6.65 -4.33
CA SER A 90 1.67 5.21 -4.24
C SER A 90 2.64 4.48 -3.31
N ASP A 91 3.91 4.89 -3.30
CA ASP A 91 4.88 4.39 -2.32
C ASP A 91 4.55 4.88 -0.90
N VAL A 92 4.09 6.12 -0.76
CA VAL A 92 3.70 6.70 0.55
C VAL A 92 2.48 5.97 1.12
N PHE A 93 1.51 5.64 0.29
CA PHE A 93 0.36 4.80 0.69
C PHE A 93 0.85 3.45 1.23
N SER A 94 1.67 2.74 0.44
CA SER A 94 2.23 1.44 0.78
C SER A 94 3.07 1.50 2.08
N PHE A 95 3.85 2.57 2.27
CA PHE A 95 4.58 2.83 3.51
C PHE A 95 3.64 3.09 4.71
N GLY A 96 2.49 3.71 4.49
CA GLY A 96 1.43 3.83 5.49
C GLY A 96 0.95 2.45 5.97
N ILE A 97 0.78 1.49 5.06
CA ILE A 97 0.43 0.10 5.40
C ILE A 97 1.54 -0.57 6.21
N VAL A 98 2.81 -0.33 5.87
CA VAL A 98 3.97 -0.76 6.68
C VAL A 98 3.92 -0.20 8.10
N CYS A 99 3.55 1.07 8.26
CA CYS A 99 3.41 1.67 9.59
C CYS A 99 2.30 1.00 10.41
N ILE A 100 1.15 0.71 9.80
CA ILE A 100 0.05 -0.02 10.45
C ILE A 100 0.54 -1.41 10.85
N TYR A 101 1.11 -2.19 9.92
CA TYR A 101 1.67 -3.51 10.21
C TYR A 101 2.69 -3.47 11.35
N ALA A 102 3.58 -2.49 11.37
CA ALA A 102 4.61 -2.39 12.39
C ALA A 102 4.04 -2.19 13.81
N VAL A 103 2.87 -1.55 13.93
CA VAL A 103 2.17 -1.30 15.19
C VAL A 103 1.25 -2.47 15.55
N THR A 104 0.49 -3.00 14.60
CA THR A 104 -0.58 -3.99 14.83
C THR A 104 -0.11 -5.43 14.71
N LYS A 105 1.00 -5.66 14.00
CA LYS A 105 1.50 -6.98 13.58
C LYS A 105 0.56 -7.73 12.64
N GLN A 106 -0.35 -7.01 11.99
CA GLN A 106 -1.31 -7.57 11.05
C GLN A 106 -1.15 -6.92 9.67
N VAL A 107 -1.15 -7.75 8.63
CA VAL A 107 -1.26 -7.28 7.25
C VAL A 107 -2.74 -7.08 6.99
N ILE A 108 -3.21 -5.83 7.09
CA ILE A 108 -4.65 -5.51 7.13
C ILE A 108 -5.41 -5.87 5.83
N PHE A 109 -4.68 -6.07 4.74
CA PHE A 109 -5.21 -6.52 3.45
C PHE A 109 -4.83 -7.97 3.12
N ALA A 110 -4.40 -8.77 4.10
CA ALA A 110 -4.09 -10.19 3.89
C ALA A 110 -5.30 -10.94 3.37
N VAL A 111 -5.11 -11.66 2.27
CA VAL A 111 -6.09 -12.56 1.70
C VAL A 111 -5.40 -13.90 1.52
N GLU A 112 -5.76 -14.87 2.36
CA GLU A 112 -5.33 -16.25 2.21
C GLU A 112 -6.30 -16.96 1.26
N ARG A 113 -5.79 -17.90 0.45
CA ARG A 113 -6.62 -18.57 -0.57
C ARG A 113 -7.71 -19.43 0.07
N GLU A 114 -7.44 -19.93 1.26
CA GLU A 114 -8.33 -20.77 2.06
C GLU A 114 -9.52 -19.98 2.62
N ASP A 115 -9.41 -18.65 2.73
CA ASP A 115 -10.45 -17.77 3.22
C ASP A 115 -11.42 -17.30 2.12
N LEU A 116 -11.11 -17.58 0.85
CA LEU A 116 -11.92 -17.15 -0.29
C LEU A 116 -13.07 -18.11 -0.56
N GLY A 117 -14.27 -17.54 -0.70
CA GLY A 117 -15.44 -18.25 -1.19
C GLY A 117 -15.28 -18.66 -2.66
N GLU A 118 -16.15 -19.58 -3.12
CA GLU A 118 -16.20 -19.99 -4.52
C GLU A 118 -16.50 -18.77 -5.41
N GLY A 119 -15.58 -18.44 -6.31
CA GLY A 119 -15.69 -17.29 -7.23
C GLY A 119 -15.28 -15.93 -6.64
N GLU A 120 -14.77 -15.87 -5.41
CA GLU A 120 -14.22 -14.64 -4.85
C GLU A 120 -12.81 -14.36 -5.38
N GLU A 121 -12.63 -13.14 -5.91
CA GLU A 121 -11.35 -12.68 -6.43
C GLU A 121 -10.56 -11.93 -5.33
N PRO A 122 -9.29 -12.30 -5.05
CA PRO A 122 -8.48 -11.65 -4.02
C PRO A 122 -8.40 -10.12 -4.16
N LEU A 123 -8.33 -9.64 -5.39
CA LEU A 123 -8.28 -8.21 -5.70
C LEU A 123 -9.56 -7.47 -5.26
N ALA A 124 -10.73 -8.08 -5.47
CA ALA A 124 -12.00 -7.48 -5.07
C ALA A 124 -12.06 -7.34 -3.55
N VAL A 125 -11.61 -8.36 -2.82
CA VAL A 125 -11.53 -8.34 -1.35
C VAL A 125 -10.59 -7.23 -0.86
N VAL A 126 -9.41 -7.07 -1.48
CA VAL A 126 -8.47 -6.00 -1.11
C VAL A 126 -9.05 -4.61 -1.40
N LEU A 127 -9.65 -4.40 -2.57
CA LEU A 127 -10.28 -3.12 -2.92
C LEU A 127 -11.45 -2.79 -1.99
N GLU A 128 -12.30 -3.76 -1.67
CA GLU A 128 -13.38 -3.59 -0.71
C GLU A 128 -12.84 -3.15 0.66
N ARG A 129 -11.77 -3.80 1.15
CA ARG A 129 -11.12 -3.41 2.40
C ARG A 129 -10.50 -2.03 2.34
N GLN A 130 -9.84 -1.65 1.24
CA GLN A 130 -9.28 -0.30 1.08
C GLN A 130 -10.37 0.77 1.17
N ILE A 131 -11.49 0.57 0.46
CA ILE A 131 -12.63 1.48 0.51
C ILE A 131 -13.24 1.48 1.92
N SER A 132 -13.45 0.31 2.51
CA SER A 132 -14.04 0.17 3.84
C SER A 132 -13.22 0.85 4.94
N TYR A 133 -11.89 0.72 4.90
CA TYR A 133 -11.01 1.19 5.97
C TYR A 133 -10.63 2.66 5.86
N PHE A 134 -10.44 3.16 4.64
CA PHE A 134 -9.77 4.45 4.44
C PHE A 134 -10.56 5.46 3.62
N ALA A 135 -11.44 5.02 2.71
CA ALA A 135 -12.11 5.96 1.83
C ALA A 135 -13.22 6.72 2.59
N ASP A 136 -13.32 8.01 2.33
CA ASP A 136 -14.56 8.78 2.48
C ASP A 136 -15.10 9.16 1.10
N GLU A 137 -16.16 9.97 1.06
CA GLU A 137 -16.76 10.41 -0.21
C GLU A 137 -15.79 11.26 -1.02
N GLU A 138 -15.03 12.14 -0.37
CA GLU A 138 -14.06 13.02 -1.03
C GLU A 138 -12.90 12.22 -1.63
N GLY A 139 -12.27 11.33 -0.85
CA GLY A 139 -11.14 10.52 -1.29
C GLY A 139 -11.50 9.56 -2.43
N LEU A 140 -12.70 8.95 -2.39
CA LEU A 140 -13.14 8.09 -3.47
C LEU A 140 -13.46 8.88 -4.75
N ASN A 141 -14.12 10.04 -4.63
CA ASN A 141 -14.36 10.91 -5.78
C ASN A 141 -13.05 11.46 -6.36
N GLY A 142 -12.06 11.74 -5.52
CA GLY A 142 -10.70 12.10 -5.94
C GLY A 142 -10.04 10.98 -6.74
N LEU A 143 -10.13 9.72 -6.28
CA LEU A 143 -9.63 8.57 -7.02
C LEU A 143 -10.35 8.39 -8.36
N LEU A 144 -11.68 8.50 -8.41
CA LEU A 144 -12.43 8.43 -9.67
C LEU A 144 -12.00 9.54 -10.65
N SER A 145 -11.81 10.76 -10.16
CA SER A 145 -11.29 11.86 -10.98
C SER A 145 -9.87 11.60 -11.49
N HIS A 146 -9.01 10.98 -10.68
CA HIS A 146 -7.65 10.60 -11.07
C HIS A 146 -7.65 9.54 -12.17
N LEU A 147 -8.63 8.64 -12.16
CA LEU A 147 -8.76 7.55 -13.13
C LEU A 147 -9.41 7.97 -14.46
N GLY A 148 -10.15 9.08 -14.49
CA GLY A 148 -10.82 9.57 -15.69
C GLY A 148 -11.79 8.55 -16.28
N ASP A 149 -11.64 8.23 -17.57
CA ASP A 149 -12.49 7.28 -18.30
C ASP A 149 -12.09 5.80 -18.11
N SER A 150 -11.27 5.49 -17.10
CA SER A 150 -10.84 4.13 -16.81
C SER A 150 -12.03 3.20 -16.56
N PRO A 151 -12.02 1.95 -17.09
CA PRO A 151 -13.06 0.97 -16.79
C PRO A 151 -13.13 0.61 -15.30
N TRP A 152 -12.08 0.87 -14.54
CA TRP A 152 -12.04 0.66 -13.09
C TRP A 152 -13.00 1.56 -12.31
N CYS A 153 -13.41 2.70 -12.87
CA CYS A 153 -14.39 3.58 -12.22
C CYS A 153 -15.69 2.84 -11.92
N GLN A 154 -16.23 2.06 -12.88
CA GLN A 154 -17.45 1.29 -12.68
C GLN A 154 -17.30 0.21 -11.59
N VAL A 155 -16.12 -0.41 -11.50
CA VAL A 155 -15.81 -1.40 -10.45
C VAL A 155 -15.80 -0.75 -9.07
N LEU A 156 -15.13 0.40 -8.94
CA LEU A 156 -15.07 1.16 -7.68
C LEU A 156 -16.45 1.66 -7.25
N GLU A 157 -17.26 2.14 -8.19
CA GLU A 157 -18.65 2.56 -7.92
C GLU A 157 -19.52 1.39 -7.48
N THR A 158 -19.38 0.24 -8.13
CA THR A 158 -20.10 -0.98 -7.74
C THR A 158 -19.72 -1.42 -6.31
N LEU A 159 -18.43 -1.40 -5.98
CA LEU A 159 -17.96 -1.71 -4.62
C LEU A 159 -18.46 -0.69 -3.60
N ARG A 160 -18.44 0.61 -3.94
CA ARG A 160 -18.98 1.69 -3.11
C ARG A 160 -20.45 1.47 -2.78
N ASP A 161 -21.25 1.19 -3.80
CA ASP A 161 -22.71 1.06 -3.69
C ASP A 161 -23.10 -0.27 -3.02
N GLY A 162 -22.18 -1.24 -2.97
CA GLY A 162 -22.30 -2.46 -2.19
C GLY A 162 -22.32 -2.23 -0.67
N PHE A 163 -21.82 -1.10 -0.17
CA PHE A 163 -21.90 -0.75 1.25
C PHE A 163 -23.26 -0.16 1.61
N ASN A 164 -23.96 -0.79 2.56
CA ASN A 164 -25.32 -0.39 2.96
C ASN A 164 -25.65 -0.85 4.40
N LYS A 165 -26.90 -0.71 4.83
CA LYS A 165 -27.32 -1.11 6.19
C LYS A 165 -27.09 -2.59 6.50
N THR A 166 -27.14 -3.46 5.50
CA THR A 166 -26.93 -4.91 5.64
C THR A 166 -25.49 -5.34 5.37
N ASN A 167 -24.71 -4.51 4.67
CA ASN A 167 -23.27 -4.68 4.47
C ASN A 167 -22.54 -3.37 4.82
N PRO A 168 -22.43 -3.03 6.12
CA PRO A 168 -21.79 -1.79 6.52
C PRO A 168 -20.28 -1.85 6.29
N ARG A 169 -19.67 -0.69 6.08
CA ARG A 169 -18.20 -0.58 6.14
C ARG A 169 -17.72 -1.07 7.51
N LYS A 170 -16.67 -1.88 7.48
CA LYS A 170 -15.99 -2.40 8.66
C LYS A 170 -14.75 -1.55 8.92
N PRO A 171 -14.44 -1.21 10.17
CA PRO A 171 -13.15 -0.61 10.50
C PRO A 171 -12.02 -1.64 10.32
N ILE A 172 -10.77 -1.18 10.43
CA ILE A 172 -9.64 -2.09 10.61
C ILE A 172 -9.91 -2.91 11.88
N ALA A 173 -10.06 -4.22 11.74
CA ALA A 173 -10.15 -5.12 12.88
C ALA A 173 -8.75 -5.24 13.49
N LEU A 174 -8.55 -4.64 14.67
CA LEU A 174 -7.30 -4.68 15.42
C LEU A 174 -7.29 -5.85 16.41
#